data_AF-A0A7S4MD75-F1
#
_entry.id   AF-A0A7S4MD75-F1
#
_cell.length_a   1.000
_cell.length_b   1.000
_cell.length_c   1.000
_cell.angle_alpha   90.00
_cell.angle_beta   90.00
_cell.angle_gamma   90.00
#
_symmetry.space_group_name_H-M   'P 1'
#
loop_
_entity.id
_entity.type
_entity.pdbx_description
1 polymer ?
#
loop_
_entity_poly.entity_id
_entity_poly.type
_entity_poly.pdbx_seq_one_letter_code
_entity_poly.pdbx_strand_id
1 'polypeptide(L)'
;MKAIAAPPRLRLPTLAAAALACFLFLSYPLGIKCSGERDEHEGDHHDHSAPNACSDPERSASDPYCTPYKTKRSLPTDLVGDDGYQWPTLYEEADDMLDASLLMYPMATLRKIAKKEKAGDLSMTGGKKLVDVDVILKEPATAREIEGVLTSNIALLKEALGAEEAEVVDDALDTIIARQSTMPNAAGKRATLEEFNDDNSQEELVYAIATDSALKRVTLGFRGSVTRRDFLQDAQIWMTDEPNPFAGRGKGQPKKMGIHNGFHDYLFYNDTTDDTPKSKYEVIEDQVIAVLKKNPGYKLYVTGHSLGGALSTLFAFLASARDEIPNPVTCVSVASPYVGDSRWKKAFQFAEARGLLRHLRVSNKKDIVTLMPFLSLRLRGYKHVGINLKLYPDTHELIYPKVGKRYQAQAWARIWGNSLLTNPSMKYLVNHGTSEYNRRLDKAHDVLGGLYLNDLYSNRTVVGLLVNRFADRLTDTGAAVAREDGDRKAL
;
A
#
# COMPACT_ATOMS: atom_id res chain seq x y z
N MET A 1 10.98 14.75 -52.76
CA MET A 1 9.75 14.14 -52.22
C MET A 1 9.93 13.98 -50.72
N LYS A 2 9.10 14.67 -49.92
CA LYS A 2 9.24 14.78 -48.46
C LYS A 2 8.82 13.45 -47.80
N ALA A 3 9.71 12.87 -47.00
CA ALA A 3 9.35 11.84 -46.03
C ALA A 3 8.62 12.51 -44.86
N ILE A 4 7.38 12.08 -44.61
CA ILE A 4 6.56 12.56 -43.51
C ILE A 4 7.08 11.89 -42.23
N ALA A 5 7.79 12.64 -41.40
CA ALA A 5 8.13 12.23 -40.06
C ALA A 5 6.83 12.15 -39.24
N ALA A 6 6.51 10.96 -38.71
CA ALA A 6 5.47 10.82 -37.70
C ALA A 6 5.97 11.47 -36.40
N PRO A 7 5.18 12.36 -35.76
CA PRO A 7 5.61 13.05 -34.56
C PRO A 7 5.67 12.10 -33.35
N PRO A 8 6.45 12.42 -32.30
CA PRO A 8 6.48 11.66 -31.06
C PRO A 8 5.09 11.71 -30.41
N ARG A 9 4.46 10.55 -30.20
CA ARG A 9 3.17 10.46 -29.50
C ARG A 9 3.41 10.64 -28.00
N LEU A 10 2.84 11.71 -27.46
CA LEU A 10 2.86 12.09 -26.05
C LEU A 10 1.54 11.66 -25.37
N ARG A 11 1.62 11.17 -24.11
CA ARG A 11 0.55 10.92 -23.08
C ARG A 11 -0.20 9.57 -23.19
N LEU A 12 -0.60 8.85 -22.11
CA LEU A 12 -1.26 9.22 -20.83
C LEU A 12 -1.06 8.14 -19.72
N PRO A 13 -0.93 8.50 -18.42
CA PRO A 13 -1.21 7.63 -17.27
C PRO A 13 -2.55 7.93 -16.56
N THR A 14 -3.09 6.96 -15.82
CA THR A 14 -4.39 6.96 -15.11
C THR A 14 -4.33 7.54 -13.68
N LEU A 15 -5.44 8.20 -13.30
CA LEU A 15 -5.91 8.63 -11.96
C LEU A 15 -4.99 9.45 -11.03
N ALA A 16 -5.15 10.78 -11.10
CA ALA A 16 -5.80 11.62 -10.07
C ALA A 16 -5.79 13.09 -10.56
N ALA A 17 -6.89 13.60 -11.13
CA ALA A 17 -6.92 14.97 -11.69
C ALA A 17 -8.32 15.58 -11.94
N ALA A 18 -8.53 16.78 -11.40
CA ALA A 18 -9.26 17.95 -11.91
C ALA A 18 -9.08 19.25 -11.05
N ALA A 19 -8.17 20.12 -11.56
CA ALA A 19 -8.30 21.57 -11.80
C ALA A 19 -8.39 22.63 -10.67
N LEU A 20 -7.41 23.55 -10.64
CA LEU A 20 -7.68 25.00 -10.61
C LEU A 20 -6.60 25.81 -11.35
N ALA A 21 -6.99 26.41 -12.49
CA ALA A 21 -6.32 27.58 -13.06
C ALA A 21 -7.31 28.76 -12.95
N CYS A 22 -6.79 29.92 -12.54
CA CYS A 22 -7.46 31.20 -12.31
C CYS A 22 -8.26 31.33 -11.01
N PHE A 23 -7.61 31.84 -9.95
CA PHE A 23 -7.95 33.13 -9.29
C PHE A 23 -6.95 33.37 -8.14
N LEU A 24 -5.82 34.00 -8.44
CA LEU A 24 -5.03 34.72 -7.44
C LEU A 24 -4.60 36.05 -8.06
N PHE A 25 -5.37 37.09 -7.78
CA PHE A 25 -4.87 38.46 -7.79
C PHE A 25 -5.50 39.23 -6.62
N LEU A 26 -4.61 39.97 -5.93
CA LEU A 26 -4.85 41.05 -4.95
C LEU A 26 -5.19 40.54 -3.53
N SER A 27 -4.49 40.86 -2.43
CA SER A 27 -3.44 41.83 -2.06
C SER A 27 -2.98 41.43 -0.63
N TYR A 28 -1.75 41.60 -0.13
CA TYR A 28 -1.04 42.83 0.26
C TYR A 28 0.43 42.47 0.66
N PRO A 29 1.34 43.45 0.75
CA PRO A 29 2.80 43.32 0.71
C PRO A 29 3.43 43.33 2.10
N LEU A 30 4.58 42.67 2.24
CA LEU A 30 5.58 43.05 3.24
C LEU A 30 6.96 42.95 2.61
N GLY A 31 7.55 44.12 2.36
CA GLY A 31 8.94 44.24 2.02
C GLY A 31 9.80 44.00 3.25
N ILE A 32 10.88 43.23 3.09
CA ILE A 32 12.02 43.28 3.99
C ILE A 32 13.28 43.33 3.12
N LYS A 33 14.10 44.34 3.45
CA LYS A 33 15.32 44.79 2.79
C LYS A 33 16.40 43.72 2.78
N CYS A 34 17.12 43.64 1.68
CA CYS A 34 18.48 43.14 1.65
C CYS A 34 19.40 44.11 2.42
N SER A 35 20.18 43.59 3.35
CA SER A 35 21.43 44.20 3.82
C SER A 35 22.40 43.07 4.16
N GLY A 36 23.58 43.11 3.53
CA GLY A 36 24.65 42.16 3.76
C GLY A 36 25.53 42.49 4.96
N GLU A 37 26.68 41.79 4.97
CA GLU A 37 27.78 41.76 5.96
C GLU A 37 27.49 40.90 7.20
N ARG A 38 28.40 40.07 7.71
CA ARG A 38 29.86 40.01 7.55
C ARG A 38 30.38 38.63 8.00
N ASP A 39 31.56 38.29 7.48
CA ASP A 39 32.42 37.15 7.83
C ASP A 39 32.73 37.08 9.34
N GLU A 40 32.75 35.85 9.90
CA GLU A 40 33.74 35.47 10.91
C GLU A 40 34.21 34.02 10.65
N HIS A 41 35.49 33.93 10.32
CA HIS A 41 36.32 32.75 10.35
C HIS A 41 36.61 32.36 11.80
N GLU A 42 36.40 31.10 12.16
CA GLU A 42 37.29 30.42 13.10
C GLU A 42 37.38 28.94 12.69
N GLY A 43 38.59 28.56 12.27
CA GLY A 43 38.93 27.18 11.98
C GLY A 43 39.36 26.48 13.25
N ASP A 44 39.06 25.19 13.34
CA ASP A 44 40.02 24.30 13.96
C ASP A 44 40.06 22.94 13.24
N HIS A 45 41.28 22.54 12.93
CA HIS A 45 41.64 21.38 12.14
C HIS A 45 41.60 20.13 13.01
N HIS A 46 40.87 19.09 12.60
CA HIS A 46 41.34 17.72 12.78
C HIS A 46 40.97 16.86 11.57
N ASP A 47 42.02 16.58 10.81
CA ASP A 47 42.11 15.69 9.66
C ASP A 47 41.95 14.23 10.09
N HIS A 48 40.86 13.60 9.67
CA HIS A 48 40.78 12.16 9.42
C HIS A 48 39.94 11.92 8.17
N SER A 49 40.60 12.08 7.04
CA SER A 49 40.16 11.66 5.72
C SER A 49 40.01 10.13 5.66
N ALA A 50 38.78 9.64 5.87
CA ALA A 50 38.38 8.27 5.51
C ALA A 50 37.92 8.24 4.04
N PRO A 51 38.51 7.39 3.17
CA PRO A 51 38.24 7.45 1.73
C PRO A 51 36.85 6.91 1.38
N ASN A 52 36.20 7.61 0.43
CA ASN A 52 34.99 7.20 -0.27
C ASN A 52 35.11 5.78 -0.86
N ALA A 53 34.58 4.78 -0.16
CA ALA A 53 34.51 3.41 -0.66
C ALA A 53 33.28 3.19 -1.54
N CYS A 54 33.19 3.89 -2.68
CA CYS A 54 32.26 3.58 -3.77
C CYS A 54 32.72 4.08 -5.16
N SER A 55 34.01 4.36 -5.33
CA SER A 55 34.58 4.85 -6.61
C SER A 55 35.45 3.83 -7.35
N ASP A 56 35.52 2.56 -6.91
CA ASP A 56 36.30 1.52 -7.58
C ASP A 56 35.41 0.50 -8.32
N PRO A 57 35.35 0.52 -9.67
CA PRO A 57 34.50 -0.37 -10.45
C PRO A 57 34.96 -1.85 -10.43
N GLU A 58 36.21 -2.14 -10.05
CA GLU A 58 36.75 -3.51 -10.06
C GLU A 58 36.47 -4.32 -8.77
N ARG A 59 36.04 -3.68 -7.68
CA ARG A 59 35.68 -4.39 -6.44
C ARG A 59 34.22 -4.88 -6.40
N SER A 60 33.42 -4.51 -7.41
CA SER A 60 32.02 -4.94 -7.57
C SER A 60 31.85 -6.36 -8.12
N ALA A 61 32.93 -7.00 -8.58
CA ALA A 61 32.89 -8.29 -9.25
C ALA A 61 32.94 -9.52 -8.31
N SER A 62 33.11 -9.34 -7.00
CA SER A 62 33.28 -10.44 -6.04
C SER A 62 32.21 -10.55 -4.95
N ASP A 63 31.13 -9.74 -5.01
CA ASP A 63 29.94 -9.95 -4.18
C ASP A 63 28.87 -10.75 -4.96
N PRO A 64 28.69 -12.06 -4.69
CA PRO A 64 27.70 -12.89 -5.39
C PRO A 64 26.24 -12.53 -5.05
N TYR A 65 25.98 -11.50 -4.24
CA TYR A 65 24.64 -11.05 -3.86
C TYR A 65 24.22 -9.70 -4.44
N CYS A 66 25.07 -9.03 -5.22
CA CYS A 66 24.77 -7.72 -5.77
C CYS A 66 24.98 -7.73 -7.30
N THR A 67 24.03 -8.31 -8.04
CA THR A 67 23.97 -8.11 -9.49
C THR A 67 22.94 -7.02 -9.81
N PRO A 68 23.34 -5.80 -10.24
CA PRO A 68 22.40 -4.81 -10.71
C PRO A 68 21.66 -5.33 -11.95
N TYR A 69 20.34 -5.18 -11.96
CA TYR A 69 19.47 -5.52 -13.08
C TYR A 69 19.82 -4.63 -14.27
N LYS A 70 20.43 -5.18 -15.33
CA LYS A 70 20.64 -4.50 -16.61
C LYS A 70 19.51 -4.91 -17.57
N THR A 71 18.61 -3.97 -17.88
CA THR A 71 17.53 -4.14 -18.86
C THR A 71 18.06 -3.96 -20.29
N LYS A 72 18.09 -5.05 -21.07
CA LYS A 72 17.97 -5.00 -22.54
C LYS A 72 17.18 -6.20 -23.03
N ARG A 73 15.87 -6.14 -22.86
CA ARG A 73 14.92 -6.90 -23.69
C ARG A 73 13.64 -6.09 -23.75
N SER A 74 13.23 -5.69 -24.95
CA SER A 74 11.91 -5.13 -25.21
C SER A 74 10.87 -6.18 -24.84
N LEU A 75 10.10 -5.93 -23.78
CA LEU A 75 9.00 -6.80 -23.34
C LEU A 75 7.71 -6.42 -24.07
N PRO A 76 6.78 -7.37 -24.31
CA PRO A 76 5.59 -7.15 -25.12
C PRO A 76 4.67 -6.10 -24.48
N THR A 77 4.13 -5.19 -25.29
CA THR A 77 3.30 -4.05 -24.87
C THR A 77 1.84 -4.40 -24.59
N ASP A 78 1.43 -5.67 -24.67
CA ASP A 78 0.03 -6.09 -24.55
C ASP A 78 -0.08 -7.37 -23.69
N LEU A 79 0.11 -7.25 -22.37
CA LEU A 79 -0.08 -8.36 -21.44
C LEU A 79 -1.53 -8.39 -20.95
N VAL A 80 -2.40 -8.87 -21.83
CA VAL A 80 -3.75 -9.30 -21.46
C VAL A 80 -3.61 -10.63 -20.72
N GLY A 81 -4.07 -10.70 -19.46
CA GLY A 81 -4.12 -11.95 -18.72
C GLY A 81 -4.96 -13.00 -19.43
N ASP A 82 -4.81 -14.28 -19.07
CA ASP A 82 -5.58 -15.38 -19.67
C ASP A 82 -7.11 -15.16 -19.59
N ASP A 83 -7.56 -14.31 -18.67
CA ASP A 83 -8.94 -13.90 -18.43
C ASP A 83 -9.37 -12.61 -19.14
N GLY A 84 -8.51 -12.03 -19.99
CA GLY A 84 -8.80 -10.77 -20.67
C GLY A 84 -8.53 -9.52 -19.84
N TYR A 85 -8.01 -9.66 -18.61
CA TYR A 85 -7.72 -8.52 -17.73
C TYR A 85 -6.40 -7.83 -18.13
N GLN A 86 -6.43 -6.51 -18.31
CA GLN A 86 -5.24 -5.72 -18.62
C GLN A 86 -4.57 -5.32 -17.30
N TRP A 87 -3.45 -5.98 -16.98
CA TRP A 87 -2.70 -5.70 -15.76
C TRP A 87 -1.95 -4.37 -15.86
N PRO A 88 -2.06 -3.47 -14.85
CA PRO A 88 -1.24 -2.26 -14.80
C PRO A 88 0.24 -2.62 -14.61
N THR A 89 1.11 -1.69 -14.99
CA THR A 89 2.54 -1.76 -14.70
C THR A 89 2.79 -1.71 -13.19
N LEU A 90 3.98 -2.13 -12.75
CA LEU A 90 4.35 -2.13 -11.33
C LEU A 90 4.39 -0.71 -10.76
N TYR A 91 4.71 0.29 -11.58
CA TYR A 91 4.59 1.70 -11.17
C TYR A 91 3.14 2.06 -10.94
N GLU A 92 2.25 1.86 -11.93
CA GLU A 92 0.83 2.20 -11.83
C GLU A 92 0.16 1.49 -10.65
N GLU A 93 0.47 0.21 -10.40
CA GLU A 93 -0.04 -0.49 -9.23
C GLU A 93 0.45 0.12 -7.91
N ALA A 94 1.72 0.52 -7.82
CA ALA A 94 2.26 1.15 -6.62
C ALA A 94 1.71 2.56 -6.42
N ASP A 95 1.54 3.31 -7.51
CA ASP A 95 1.17 4.71 -7.55
C ASP A 95 -0.31 4.91 -7.25
N ASP A 96 -1.20 4.19 -7.96
CA ASP A 96 -2.65 4.21 -7.70
C ASP A 96 -2.98 3.80 -6.25
N MET A 97 -2.25 2.82 -5.73
CA MET A 97 -2.49 2.26 -4.40
C MET A 97 -1.89 3.15 -3.30
N LEU A 98 -0.82 3.88 -3.61
CA LEU A 98 -0.37 4.98 -2.76
C LEU A 98 -1.49 6.02 -2.67
N ASP A 99 -2.01 6.51 -3.79
CA ASP A 99 -3.09 7.52 -3.80
C ASP A 99 -4.34 7.07 -3.04
N ALA A 100 -4.82 5.86 -3.31
CA ALA A 100 -5.95 5.29 -2.59
C ALA A 100 -5.68 5.22 -1.08
N SER A 101 -4.46 4.88 -0.67
CA SER A 101 -4.05 4.89 0.75
C SER A 101 -4.00 6.31 1.34
N LEU A 102 -3.58 7.32 0.55
CA LEU A 102 -3.49 8.71 1.01
C LEU A 102 -4.86 9.34 1.20
N LEU A 103 -5.77 9.12 0.26
CA LEU A 103 -7.11 9.70 0.27
C LEU A 103 -7.92 9.32 1.52
N MET A 104 -7.63 8.16 2.12
CA MET A 104 -8.28 7.70 3.35
C MET A 104 -8.17 8.70 4.51
N TYR A 105 -7.04 9.41 4.62
CA TYR A 105 -6.77 10.32 5.74
C TYR A 105 -7.61 11.61 5.67
N PRO A 106 -7.50 12.46 4.63
CA PRO A 106 -8.30 13.67 4.55
C PRO A 106 -9.79 13.37 4.41
N MET A 107 -10.19 12.28 3.74
CA MET A 107 -11.61 11.91 3.64
C MET A 107 -12.20 11.55 5.00
N ALA A 108 -11.50 10.76 5.82
CA ALA A 108 -11.99 10.44 7.17
C ALA A 108 -12.13 11.69 8.04
N THR A 109 -11.17 12.62 7.97
CA THR A 109 -11.25 13.90 8.67
C THR A 109 -12.41 14.75 8.17
N LEU A 110 -12.55 14.88 6.85
CA LEU A 110 -13.59 15.69 6.22
C LEU A 110 -14.99 15.20 6.59
N ARG A 111 -15.19 13.88 6.57
CA ARG A 111 -16.45 13.25 6.98
C ARG A 111 -16.71 13.36 8.47
N LYS A 112 -15.70 13.22 9.33
CA LYS A 112 -15.80 13.48 10.79
C LYS A 112 -16.31 14.90 11.06
N ILE A 113 -15.76 15.90 10.37
CA ILE A 113 -16.20 17.30 10.50
C ILE A 113 -17.63 17.45 9.96
N ALA A 114 -17.95 16.88 8.78
CA ALA A 114 -19.28 16.95 8.19
C ALA A 114 -20.38 16.32 9.06
N LYS A 115 -20.11 15.18 9.70
CA LYS A 115 -21.03 14.53 10.65
C LYS A 115 -21.30 15.43 11.86
N LYS A 116 -20.26 16.08 12.41
CA LYS A 116 -20.41 17.04 13.52
C LYS A 116 -21.17 18.29 13.12
N GLU A 117 -20.87 18.85 11.95
CA GLU A 117 -21.60 20.00 11.42
C GLU A 117 -23.11 19.68 11.25
N LYS A 118 -23.46 18.49 10.74
CA LYS A 118 -24.86 18.03 10.68
C LYS A 118 -25.51 17.90 12.06
N ALA A 119 -24.73 17.57 13.08
CA ALA A 119 -25.19 17.54 14.48
C ALA A 119 -25.23 18.94 15.13
N GLY A 120 -24.87 20.01 14.42
CA GLY A 120 -24.83 21.38 14.93
C GLY A 120 -23.54 21.76 15.66
N ASP A 121 -22.52 20.90 15.66
CA ASP A 121 -21.22 21.15 16.28
C ASP A 121 -20.20 21.66 15.26
N LEU A 122 -19.87 22.96 15.34
CA LEU A 122 -18.83 23.62 14.52
C LEU A 122 -17.52 23.87 15.31
N SER A 123 -17.33 23.20 16.45
CA SER A 123 -16.15 23.41 17.30
C SER A 123 -14.83 23.08 16.60
N MET A 124 -14.83 22.06 15.73
CA MET A 124 -13.63 21.64 15.00
C MET A 124 -13.15 22.65 13.95
N THR A 125 -14.03 23.51 13.45
CA THR A 125 -13.75 24.43 12.34
C THR A 125 -13.72 25.89 12.79
N GLY A 126 -13.71 26.15 14.10
CA GLY A 126 -13.77 27.50 14.65
C GLY A 126 -15.03 28.27 14.21
N GLY A 127 -16.15 27.57 14.00
CA GLY A 127 -17.41 28.15 13.55
C GLY A 127 -17.58 28.28 12.03
N LYS A 128 -16.58 27.90 11.21
CA LYS A 128 -16.68 27.89 9.75
C LYS A 128 -17.44 26.65 9.26
N LYS A 129 -18.18 26.79 8.16
CA LYS A 129 -18.93 25.67 7.54
C LYS A 129 -18.17 25.03 6.40
N LEU A 130 -18.33 23.73 6.25
CA LEU A 130 -17.86 23.00 5.07
C LEU A 130 -18.71 23.34 3.85
N VAL A 131 -18.08 23.27 2.69
CA VAL A 131 -18.73 23.32 1.38
C VAL A 131 -19.23 21.91 1.03
N ASP A 132 -20.47 21.81 0.57
CA ASP A 132 -21.09 20.58 0.07
C ASP A 132 -21.09 19.40 1.06
N VAL A 133 -21.49 19.65 2.31
CA VAL A 133 -21.64 18.65 3.40
C VAL A 133 -22.40 17.39 2.96
N ASP A 134 -23.46 17.54 2.18
CA ASP A 134 -24.24 16.40 1.70
C ASP A 134 -23.47 15.55 0.67
N VAL A 135 -22.59 16.16 -0.13
CA VAL A 135 -21.73 15.45 -1.08
C VAL A 135 -20.59 14.72 -0.35
N ILE A 136 -20.04 15.30 0.71
CA ILE A 136 -19.00 14.68 1.55
C ILE A 136 -19.47 13.33 2.14
N LEU A 137 -20.74 13.27 2.55
CA LEU A 137 -21.34 12.11 3.20
C LEU A 137 -22.14 11.22 2.24
N LYS A 138 -22.09 11.51 0.94
CA LYS A 138 -22.82 10.77 -0.09
C LYS A 138 -22.12 9.45 -0.40
N GLU A 139 -22.88 8.37 -0.44
CA GLU A 139 -22.44 7.05 -0.92
C GLU A 139 -23.55 6.47 -1.84
N PRO A 140 -23.25 6.10 -3.11
CA PRO A 140 -21.93 6.21 -3.76
C PRO A 140 -21.58 7.65 -4.19
N ALA A 141 -20.29 7.98 -4.21
CA ALA A 141 -19.75 9.27 -4.68
C ALA A 141 -18.73 9.08 -5.80
N THR A 142 -18.83 9.87 -6.86
CA THR A 142 -17.88 9.81 -7.98
C THR A 142 -16.53 10.41 -7.60
N ALA A 143 -15.45 9.98 -8.25
CA ALA A 143 -14.13 10.57 -8.05
C ALA A 143 -14.11 12.11 -8.23
N ARG A 144 -14.92 12.64 -9.15
CA ARG A 144 -15.06 14.08 -9.36
C ARG A 144 -15.73 14.81 -8.20
N GLU A 145 -16.74 14.19 -7.58
CA GLU A 145 -17.39 14.74 -6.39
C GLU A 145 -16.41 14.74 -5.21
N ILE A 146 -15.70 13.63 -5.00
CA ILE A 146 -14.67 13.50 -3.96
C ILE A 146 -13.57 14.56 -4.12
N GLU A 147 -13.07 14.73 -5.34
CA GLU A 147 -12.10 15.76 -5.64
C GLU A 147 -12.65 17.17 -5.40
N GLY A 148 -13.86 17.44 -5.88
CA GLY A 148 -14.52 18.74 -5.69
C GLY A 148 -14.65 19.11 -4.21
N VAL A 149 -15.09 18.18 -3.36
CA VAL A 149 -15.23 18.45 -1.92
C VAL A 149 -13.86 18.58 -1.23
N LEU A 150 -12.85 17.81 -1.62
CA LEU A 150 -11.49 17.96 -1.06
C LEU A 150 -10.90 19.32 -1.43
N THR A 151 -10.95 19.71 -2.71
CA THR A 151 -10.43 20.99 -3.19
C THR A 151 -11.16 22.17 -2.54
N SER A 152 -12.49 22.13 -2.46
CA SER A 152 -13.28 23.22 -1.88
C SER A 152 -13.09 23.37 -0.37
N ASN A 153 -12.66 22.32 0.33
CA ASN A 153 -12.54 22.31 1.79
C ASN A 153 -11.09 22.27 2.30
N ILE A 154 -10.08 22.27 1.41
CA ILE A 154 -8.69 22.03 1.80
C ILE A 154 -8.14 23.04 2.82
N ALA A 155 -8.46 24.32 2.66
CA ALA A 155 -8.02 25.37 3.59
C ALA A 155 -8.64 25.14 4.98
N LEU A 156 -9.92 24.77 5.02
CA LEU A 156 -10.62 24.50 6.27
C LEU A 156 -10.14 23.21 6.93
N LEU A 157 -9.83 22.17 6.14
CA LEU A 157 -9.23 20.94 6.64
C LEU A 157 -7.91 21.21 7.35
N LYS A 158 -7.02 22.02 6.75
CA LYS A 158 -5.74 22.40 7.37
C LYS A 158 -5.91 23.19 8.68
N GLU A 159 -6.96 24.02 8.77
CA GLU A 159 -7.25 24.78 9.98
C GLU A 159 -7.95 23.95 11.08
N ALA A 160 -8.75 22.94 10.70
CA ALA A 160 -9.57 22.16 11.61
C ALA A 160 -8.83 21.02 12.33
N LEU A 161 -7.61 20.72 11.89
CA LEU A 161 -6.79 19.66 12.45
C LEU A 161 -6.02 20.16 13.68
N GLY A 162 -6.10 19.43 14.79
CA GLY A 162 -5.19 19.63 15.92
C GLY A 162 -3.75 19.27 15.54
N ALA A 163 -2.76 19.83 16.24
CA ALA A 163 -1.34 19.72 15.89
C ALA A 163 -0.82 18.27 15.70
N GLU A 164 -1.46 17.26 16.29
CA GLU A 164 -1.07 15.85 16.18
C GLU A 164 -1.70 15.11 14.99
N GLU A 165 -3.00 15.31 14.70
CA GLU A 165 -3.65 14.74 13.50
C GLU A 165 -3.20 15.46 12.22
N ALA A 166 -2.78 16.72 12.35
CA ALA A 166 -2.32 17.57 11.25
C ALA A 166 -1.14 16.95 10.50
N GLU A 167 -0.12 16.38 11.17
CA GLU A 167 1.09 15.93 10.47
C GLU A 167 0.81 14.87 9.39
N VAL A 168 -0.05 13.87 9.68
CA VAL A 168 -0.33 12.79 8.73
C VAL A 168 -1.28 13.25 7.63
N VAL A 169 -2.30 14.02 8.01
CA VAL A 169 -3.31 14.50 7.06
C VAL A 169 -2.72 15.59 6.16
N ASP A 170 -1.88 16.48 6.68
CA ASP A 170 -1.17 17.50 5.90
C ASP A 170 -0.17 16.88 4.94
N ASP A 171 0.64 15.91 5.41
CA ASP A 171 1.58 15.16 4.55
C ASP A 171 0.83 14.43 3.41
N ALA A 172 -0.35 13.88 3.69
CA ALA A 172 -1.20 13.28 2.67
C ALA A 172 -1.80 14.33 1.72
N LEU A 173 -2.36 15.43 2.24
CA LEU A 173 -2.95 16.51 1.45
C LEU A 173 -1.92 17.19 0.55
N ASP A 174 -0.75 17.55 1.08
CA ASP A 174 0.33 18.16 0.32
C ASP A 174 0.83 17.22 -0.78
N THR A 175 0.89 15.91 -0.51
CA THR A 175 1.22 14.91 -1.52
C THR A 175 0.15 14.85 -2.61
N ILE A 176 -1.14 14.81 -2.25
CA ILE A 176 -2.26 14.80 -3.20
C ILE A 176 -2.22 16.07 -4.08
N ILE A 177 -2.03 17.25 -3.48
CA ILE A 177 -1.90 18.53 -4.21
C ILE A 177 -0.71 18.49 -5.19
N ALA A 178 0.45 18.04 -4.71
CA ALA A 178 1.65 17.96 -5.54
C ALA A 178 1.43 17.07 -6.76
N ARG A 179 0.77 15.92 -6.56
CA ARG A 179 0.42 14.97 -7.63
C ARG A 179 -0.64 15.51 -8.58
N GLN A 180 -1.61 16.27 -8.10
CA GLN A 180 -2.59 16.96 -8.95
C GLN A 180 -1.95 18.03 -9.85
N SER A 181 -0.91 18.73 -9.36
CA SER A 181 -0.27 19.83 -10.10
C SER A 181 0.53 19.37 -11.33
N THR A 182 0.92 18.09 -11.40
CA THR A 182 1.76 17.52 -12.47
C THR A 182 0.97 16.75 -13.54
N MET A 183 -0.35 16.55 -13.37
CA MET A 183 -1.18 15.72 -14.26
C MET A 183 -2.24 16.51 -15.07
N PRO A 184 -2.25 16.43 -16.42
CA PRO A 184 -3.31 17.02 -17.24
C PRO A 184 -4.60 16.16 -17.26
N ASN A 185 -5.72 16.80 -16.93
CA ASN A 185 -7.13 16.35 -16.98
C ASN A 185 -7.46 15.27 -18.04
N ALA A 186 -7.73 14.03 -17.61
CA ALA A 186 -8.42 13.04 -18.46
C ALA A 186 -9.21 11.92 -17.73
N ALA A 187 -9.01 11.64 -16.44
CA ALA A 187 -9.47 10.38 -15.83
C ALA A 187 -10.73 10.44 -14.92
N GLY A 188 -11.19 11.62 -14.49
CA GLY A 188 -12.18 11.81 -13.42
C GLY A 188 -13.64 11.34 -13.65
N LYS A 189 -13.93 10.43 -14.60
CA LYS A 189 -15.30 9.95 -14.88
C LYS A 189 -15.56 8.48 -14.58
N ARG A 190 -14.57 7.72 -14.11
CA ARG A 190 -14.62 6.24 -14.18
C ARG A 190 -14.56 5.51 -12.83
N ALA A 191 -14.15 6.20 -11.77
CA ALA A 191 -14.07 5.65 -10.43
C ALA A 191 -15.17 6.19 -9.50
N THR A 192 -15.67 5.32 -8.63
CA THR A 192 -16.76 5.61 -7.70
C THR A 192 -16.40 5.05 -6.33
N LEU A 193 -16.51 5.87 -5.29
CA LEU A 193 -16.52 5.44 -3.90
C LEU A 193 -17.88 4.82 -3.62
N GLU A 194 -17.92 3.51 -3.44
CA GLU A 194 -19.16 2.76 -3.17
C GLU A 194 -19.54 2.85 -1.70
N GLU A 195 -18.54 2.78 -0.82
CA GLU A 195 -18.73 2.76 0.62
C GLU A 195 -17.54 3.39 1.36
N PHE A 196 -17.81 4.09 2.46
CA PHE A 196 -16.78 4.62 3.36
C PHE A 196 -17.21 4.44 4.82
N ASN A 197 -16.61 3.46 5.51
CA ASN A 197 -16.93 3.18 6.90
C ASN A 197 -16.04 3.99 7.84
N ASP A 198 -16.68 4.88 8.60
CA ASP A 198 -16.06 5.79 9.56
C ASP A 198 -16.96 6.05 10.77
N ASP A 199 -17.82 5.10 11.13
CA ASP A 199 -18.86 5.26 12.15
C ASP A 199 -18.29 5.46 13.55
N ASN A 200 -17.21 4.74 13.88
CA ASN A 200 -16.48 4.93 15.12
C ASN A 200 -14.98 5.07 14.88
N SER A 201 -14.59 6.00 13.99
CA SER A 201 -13.20 6.15 13.50
C SER A 201 -12.11 6.43 14.56
N GLN A 202 -12.46 6.59 15.83
CA GLN A 202 -11.54 6.72 16.96
C GLN A 202 -11.25 5.37 17.65
N GLU A 203 -12.17 4.41 17.57
CA GLU A 203 -12.09 3.10 18.25
C GLU A 203 -12.08 1.93 17.26
N GLU A 204 -12.62 2.14 16.06
CA GLU A 204 -12.71 1.15 14.98
C GLU A 204 -11.86 1.53 13.78
N LEU A 205 -11.51 0.52 12.98
CA LEU A 205 -10.79 0.73 11.73
C LEU A 205 -11.66 1.48 10.71
N VAL A 206 -11.01 2.33 9.92
CA VAL A 206 -11.65 3.08 8.82
C VAL A 206 -11.25 2.42 7.50
N TYR A 207 -12.23 2.15 6.65
CA TYR A 207 -12.02 1.57 5.33
C TYR A 207 -12.95 2.15 4.27
N ALA A 208 -12.58 1.99 3.00
CA ALA A 208 -13.36 2.42 1.87
C ALA A 208 -13.35 1.37 0.77
N ILE A 209 -14.47 1.22 0.07
CA ILE A 209 -14.58 0.37 -1.13
C ILE A 209 -14.87 1.28 -2.31
N ALA A 210 -14.03 1.19 -3.35
CA ALA A 210 -14.19 1.93 -4.58
C ALA A 210 -14.18 1.02 -5.80
N THR A 211 -14.88 1.41 -6.86
CA THR A 211 -14.84 0.76 -8.17
C THR A 211 -14.13 1.64 -9.18
N ASP A 212 -13.43 1.03 -10.14
CA ASP A 212 -12.88 1.69 -11.32
C ASP A 212 -13.26 0.90 -12.57
N SER A 213 -14.12 1.50 -13.39
CA SER A 213 -14.62 0.89 -14.62
C SER A 213 -13.63 0.83 -15.77
N ALA A 214 -12.60 1.69 -15.79
CA ALA A 214 -11.55 1.61 -16.81
C ALA A 214 -10.62 0.44 -16.54
N LEU A 215 -10.21 0.29 -15.28
CA LEU A 215 -9.29 -0.77 -14.88
C LEU A 215 -10.02 -2.07 -14.55
N LYS A 216 -11.37 -2.08 -14.54
CA LYS A 216 -12.19 -3.20 -14.06
C LYS A 216 -11.74 -3.64 -12.68
N ARG A 217 -11.64 -2.70 -11.75
CA ARG A 217 -11.03 -2.91 -10.43
C ARG A 217 -12.02 -2.57 -9.32
N VAL A 218 -12.06 -3.40 -8.28
CA VAL A 218 -12.61 -3.05 -6.97
C VAL A 218 -11.42 -2.84 -6.04
N THR A 219 -11.32 -1.68 -5.41
CA THR A 219 -10.24 -1.34 -4.47
C THR A 219 -10.82 -1.22 -3.07
N LEU A 220 -10.30 -2.02 -2.13
CA LEU A 220 -10.51 -1.86 -0.70
C LEU A 220 -9.31 -1.12 -0.09
N GLY A 221 -9.55 0.05 0.48
CA GLY A 221 -8.55 0.88 1.15
C GLY A 221 -8.72 0.85 2.66
N PHE A 222 -7.66 0.63 3.43
CA PHE A 222 -7.63 0.75 4.88
C PHE A 222 -6.84 1.98 5.32
N ARG A 223 -7.42 2.81 6.19
CA ARG A 223 -6.70 3.94 6.81
C ARG A 223 -5.66 3.41 7.80
N GLY A 224 -4.49 4.04 7.84
CA GLY A 224 -3.54 3.83 8.93
C GLY A 224 -3.92 4.59 10.20
N SER A 225 -3.06 4.52 11.21
CA SER A 225 -3.19 5.32 12.44
C SER A 225 -3.03 6.81 12.13
N VAL A 226 -3.87 7.63 12.74
CA VAL A 226 -3.79 9.11 12.65
C VAL A 226 -2.63 9.67 13.48
N THR A 227 -2.21 8.95 14.52
CA THR A 227 -1.05 9.25 15.35
C THR A 227 0.05 8.20 15.14
N ARG A 228 1.08 8.57 14.36
CA ARG A 228 2.23 7.68 14.05
C ARG A 228 3.02 7.28 15.31
N ARG A 229 2.99 8.13 16.35
CA ARG A 229 3.66 7.89 17.64
C ARG A 229 2.94 6.82 18.45
N ASP A 230 1.61 6.88 18.53
CA ASP A 230 0.81 5.89 19.26
C ASP A 230 0.96 4.52 18.61
N PHE A 231 0.92 4.45 17.28
CA PHE A 231 1.22 3.20 16.57
C PHE A 231 2.57 2.58 16.96
N LEU A 232 3.61 3.42 17.11
CA LEU A 232 4.96 2.94 17.47
C LEU A 232 5.05 2.50 18.94
N GLN A 233 4.29 3.16 19.84
CA GLN A 233 4.25 2.85 21.27
C GLN A 233 3.37 1.61 21.56
N ASP A 234 2.24 1.48 20.84
CA ASP A 234 1.21 0.45 21.02
C ASP A 234 1.43 -0.79 20.17
N ALA A 235 2.47 -0.82 19.32
CA ALA A 235 2.85 -2.00 18.55
C ALA A 235 3.38 -3.11 19.47
N GLN A 236 2.44 -3.77 20.13
CA GLN A 236 2.63 -4.91 21.01
C GLN A 236 3.26 -6.07 20.25
N ILE A 237 4.20 -6.76 20.88
CA ILE A 237 4.89 -7.88 20.22
C ILE A 237 4.08 -9.19 20.22
N TRP A 238 2.89 -9.19 20.82
CA TRP A 238 2.06 -10.38 21.04
C TRP A 238 1.43 -10.87 19.75
N MET A 239 1.31 -12.20 19.65
CA MET A 239 0.65 -12.86 18.52
C MET A 239 -0.54 -13.66 19.01
N THR A 240 -1.58 -13.67 18.20
CA THR A 240 -2.76 -14.53 18.33
C THR A 240 -2.75 -15.59 17.24
N ASP A 241 -3.20 -16.78 17.60
CA ASP A 241 -3.19 -17.96 16.72
C ASP A 241 -4.49 -18.01 15.92
N GLU A 242 -4.41 -17.69 14.62
CA GLU A 242 -5.52 -17.67 13.68
C GLU A 242 -5.55 -18.96 12.84
N PRO A 243 -6.72 -19.60 12.61
CA PRO A 243 -6.85 -20.70 11.65
C PRO A 243 -6.26 -20.40 10.28
N ASN A 244 -5.51 -21.35 9.71
CA ASN A 244 -5.03 -21.23 8.34
C ASN A 244 -6.13 -21.64 7.34
N PRO A 245 -6.64 -20.74 6.48
CA PRO A 245 -7.66 -21.09 5.50
C PRO A 245 -7.16 -22.09 4.44
N PHE A 246 -5.84 -22.23 4.29
CA PHE A 246 -5.20 -23.21 3.42
C PHE A 246 -4.73 -24.47 4.16
N ALA A 247 -5.13 -24.67 5.42
CA ALA A 247 -4.84 -25.90 6.14
C ALA A 247 -5.36 -27.11 5.34
N GLY A 248 -4.49 -28.12 5.15
CA GLY A 248 -4.83 -29.31 4.36
C GLY A 248 -4.77 -29.14 2.84
N ARG A 249 -4.72 -27.91 2.30
CA ARG A 249 -4.67 -27.65 0.84
C ARG A 249 -3.27 -27.83 0.21
N GLY A 250 -2.27 -28.29 0.97
CA GLY A 250 -0.93 -28.59 0.46
C GLY A 250 -0.02 -29.22 1.53
N LYS A 251 1.04 -29.91 1.08
CA LYS A 251 1.91 -30.67 1.98
C LYS A 251 2.58 -29.79 3.04
N GLY A 252 2.32 -30.12 4.30
CA GLY A 252 2.90 -29.45 5.46
C GLY A 252 2.38 -28.04 5.74
N GLN A 253 1.23 -27.63 5.19
CA GLN A 253 0.58 -26.40 5.62
C GLN A 253 0.29 -26.44 7.13
N PRO A 254 0.61 -25.37 7.89
CA PRO A 254 0.32 -25.33 9.31
C PRO A 254 -1.20 -25.23 9.54
N LYS A 255 -1.70 -25.78 10.66
CA LYS A 255 -3.13 -25.68 11.01
C LYS A 255 -3.54 -24.27 11.45
N LYS A 256 -2.62 -23.56 12.10
CA LYS A 256 -2.79 -22.19 12.60
C LYS A 256 -1.59 -21.33 12.24
N MET A 257 -1.77 -20.02 12.25
CA MET A 257 -0.80 -18.99 11.89
C MET A 257 -0.73 -17.99 13.03
N GLY A 258 0.47 -17.54 13.39
CA GLY A 258 0.59 -16.44 14.37
C GLY A 258 0.43 -15.10 13.66
N ILE A 259 -0.54 -14.30 14.09
CA ILE A 259 -0.85 -12.95 13.59
C ILE A 259 -0.65 -11.96 14.73
N HIS A 260 -0.16 -10.75 14.44
CA HIS A 260 -0.05 -9.68 15.43
C HIS A 260 -1.41 -9.40 16.09
N ASN A 261 -1.44 -9.38 17.43
CA ASN A 261 -2.68 -9.32 18.20
C ASN A 261 -3.53 -8.09 17.82
N GLY A 262 -2.94 -6.89 17.79
CA GLY A 262 -3.71 -5.69 17.43
C GLY A 262 -4.30 -5.72 16.01
N PHE A 263 -3.64 -6.33 15.02
CA PHE A 263 -4.21 -6.42 13.66
C PHE A 263 -5.31 -7.48 13.59
N HIS A 264 -5.16 -8.54 14.38
CA HIS A 264 -6.19 -9.55 14.55
C HIS A 264 -7.43 -8.95 15.21
N ASP A 265 -7.27 -8.23 16.33
CA ASP A 265 -8.36 -7.58 17.05
C ASP A 265 -9.12 -6.60 16.16
N TYR A 266 -8.44 -5.75 15.37
CA TYR A 266 -9.14 -4.84 14.44
C TYR A 266 -10.10 -5.58 13.48
N LEU A 267 -9.69 -6.72 12.93
CA LEU A 267 -10.50 -7.44 11.93
C LEU A 267 -11.49 -8.43 12.56
N PHE A 268 -11.15 -9.04 13.70
CA PHE A 268 -11.88 -10.18 14.27
C PHE A 268 -12.55 -9.89 15.60
N TYR A 269 -12.43 -8.67 16.13
CA TYR A 269 -13.21 -8.28 17.30
C TYR A 269 -14.70 -8.30 16.96
N ASN A 270 -15.45 -9.02 17.79
CA ASN A 270 -16.90 -9.14 17.72
C ASN A 270 -17.46 -8.51 18.99
N ASP A 271 -18.26 -7.45 18.85
CA ASP A 271 -19.04 -6.95 19.99
C ASP A 271 -20.13 -7.99 20.30
N THR A 272 -20.02 -8.64 21.45
CA THR A 272 -20.91 -9.73 21.88
C THR A 272 -22.32 -9.26 22.26
N THR A 273 -22.63 -7.97 22.08
CA THR A 273 -23.94 -7.38 22.40
C THR A 273 -24.97 -7.51 21.28
N ASP A 274 -24.57 -7.91 20.07
CA ASP A 274 -25.49 -8.14 18.94
C ASP A 274 -25.93 -9.62 18.82
N ASP A 275 -27.17 -9.84 18.40
CA ASP A 275 -27.79 -11.18 18.25
C ASP A 275 -27.12 -12.06 17.16
N THR A 276 -26.35 -11.44 16.25
CA THR A 276 -25.50 -12.12 15.26
C THR A 276 -24.18 -11.36 15.09
N PRO A 277 -23.17 -11.56 15.97
CA PRO A 277 -22.01 -10.70 15.97
C PRO A 277 -21.07 -11.15 14.85
N LYS A 278 -21.14 -10.48 13.69
CA LYS A 278 -20.16 -10.60 12.61
C LYS A 278 -18.91 -9.83 12.99
N SER A 279 -17.76 -10.40 12.68
CA SER A 279 -16.48 -9.71 12.72
C SER A 279 -16.43 -8.59 11.69
N LYS A 280 -15.58 -7.58 11.92
CA LYS A 280 -15.31 -6.55 10.90
C LYS A 280 -14.80 -7.16 9.60
N TYR A 281 -14.04 -8.26 9.67
CA TYR A 281 -13.64 -9.04 8.51
C TYR A 281 -14.85 -9.55 7.71
N GLU A 282 -15.82 -10.21 8.36
CA GLU A 282 -17.02 -10.74 7.70
C GLU A 282 -17.89 -9.63 7.10
N VAL A 283 -18.00 -8.49 7.79
CA VAL A 283 -18.72 -7.32 7.27
C VAL A 283 -18.07 -6.81 5.98
N ILE A 284 -16.76 -6.58 5.99
CA ILE A 284 -16.02 -6.08 4.82
C ILE A 284 -16.03 -7.13 3.69
N GLU A 285 -15.90 -8.42 4.02
CA GLU A 285 -15.96 -9.52 3.07
C GLU A 285 -17.31 -9.53 2.33
N ASP A 286 -18.43 -9.44 3.05
CA ASP A 286 -19.76 -9.41 2.46
C ASP A 286 -19.96 -8.20 1.53
N GLN A 287 -19.48 -7.03 1.93
CA GLN A 287 -19.58 -5.80 1.13
C GLN A 287 -18.74 -5.89 -0.15
N VAL A 288 -17.49 -6.36 -0.04
CA VAL A 288 -16.61 -6.57 -1.19
C VAL A 288 -17.23 -7.58 -2.16
N ILE A 289 -17.76 -8.69 -1.66
CA ILE A 289 -18.45 -9.70 -2.49
C ILE A 289 -19.69 -9.08 -3.16
N ALA A 290 -20.47 -8.25 -2.46
CA ALA A 290 -21.62 -7.57 -3.04
C ALA A 290 -21.23 -6.62 -4.18
N VAL A 291 -20.14 -5.85 -4.02
CA VAL A 291 -19.63 -4.95 -5.06
C VAL A 291 -19.09 -5.73 -6.25
N LEU A 292 -18.34 -6.82 -6.03
CA LEU A 292 -17.83 -7.70 -7.09
C LEU A 292 -18.96 -8.37 -7.89
N LYS A 293 -20.03 -8.82 -7.21
CA LYS A 293 -21.22 -9.39 -7.88
C LYS A 293 -21.91 -8.40 -8.81
N LYS A 294 -21.92 -7.11 -8.47
CA LYS A 294 -22.45 -6.02 -9.32
C LYS A 294 -21.52 -5.68 -10.49
N ASN A 295 -20.24 -6.04 -10.40
CA ASN A 295 -19.20 -5.68 -11.36
C ASN A 295 -18.47 -6.93 -11.88
N PRO A 296 -19.15 -7.80 -12.67
CA PRO A 296 -18.56 -9.04 -13.16
C PRO A 296 -17.31 -8.78 -14.02
N GLY A 297 -16.28 -9.59 -13.80
CA GLY A 297 -14.98 -9.45 -14.47
C GLY A 297 -14.03 -8.45 -13.82
N TYR A 298 -14.42 -7.81 -12.70
CA TYR A 298 -13.52 -6.93 -11.97
C TYR A 298 -12.57 -7.73 -11.07
N LYS A 299 -11.38 -7.19 -10.81
CA LYS A 299 -10.39 -7.76 -9.88
C LYS A 299 -10.38 -7.01 -8.55
N LEU A 300 -10.11 -7.74 -7.46
CA LEU A 300 -9.98 -7.15 -6.13
C LEU A 300 -8.54 -6.70 -5.86
N TYR A 301 -8.41 -5.42 -5.54
CA TYR A 301 -7.20 -4.79 -5.02
C TYR A 301 -7.41 -4.39 -3.57
N VAL A 302 -6.39 -4.56 -2.74
CA VAL A 302 -6.44 -4.20 -1.31
C VAL A 302 -5.20 -3.38 -0.97
N THR A 303 -5.39 -2.22 -0.37
CA THR A 303 -4.30 -1.28 -0.08
C THR A 303 -4.49 -0.51 1.22
N GLY A 304 -3.38 0.02 1.73
CA GLY A 304 -3.34 0.83 2.91
C GLY A 304 -1.91 1.24 3.25
N HIS A 305 -1.80 2.34 3.99
CA HIS A 305 -0.54 2.87 4.48
C HIS A 305 -0.35 2.56 5.97
N SER A 306 0.89 2.26 6.39
CA SER A 306 1.24 2.03 7.81
C SER A 306 0.42 0.88 8.42
N LEU A 307 -0.30 1.09 9.52
CA LEU A 307 -1.29 0.15 10.08
C LEU A 307 -2.25 -0.38 9.00
N GLY A 308 -2.75 0.49 8.12
CA GLY A 308 -3.65 0.09 7.03
C GLY A 308 -2.99 -0.89 6.07
N GLY A 309 -1.67 -0.79 5.86
CA GLY A 309 -0.91 -1.74 5.04
C GLY A 309 -0.85 -3.15 5.66
N ALA A 310 -0.79 -3.24 6.99
CA ALA A 310 -0.86 -4.52 7.69
C ALA A 310 -2.24 -5.15 7.61
N LEU A 311 -3.31 -4.37 7.85
CA LEU A 311 -4.70 -4.80 7.72
C LEU A 311 -4.99 -5.27 6.29
N SER A 312 -4.53 -4.53 5.29
CA SER A 312 -4.64 -4.89 3.87
C SER A 312 -4.00 -6.24 3.55
N THR A 313 -2.80 -6.45 4.10
CA THR A 313 -2.05 -7.70 3.89
C THR A 313 -2.76 -8.90 4.52
N LEU A 314 -3.33 -8.71 5.72
CA LEU A 314 -4.09 -9.76 6.42
C LEU A 314 -5.41 -10.05 5.70
N PHE A 315 -6.20 -9.02 5.39
CA PHE A 315 -7.47 -9.15 4.68
C PHE A 315 -7.29 -9.82 3.32
N ALA A 316 -6.36 -9.36 2.49
CA ALA A 316 -6.15 -9.89 1.15
C ALA A 316 -5.77 -11.38 1.15
N PHE A 317 -4.99 -11.82 2.14
CA PHE A 317 -4.66 -13.23 2.30
C PHE A 317 -5.89 -14.08 2.61
N LEU A 318 -6.75 -13.64 3.53
CA LEU A 318 -7.99 -14.35 3.88
C LEU A 318 -8.97 -14.34 2.70
N ALA A 319 -9.15 -13.19 2.05
CA ALA A 319 -9.97 -13.03 0.86
C ALA A 319 -9.53 -13.94 -0.30
N SER A 320 -8.22 -14.18 -0.47
CA SER A 320 -7.70 -15.10 -1.50
C SER A 320 -8.09 -16.57 -1.32
N ALA A 321 -8.65 -16.92 -0.15
CA ALA A 321 -9.16 -18.26 0.11
C ALA A 321 -10.67 -18.42 -0.18
N ARG A 322 -11.37 -17.33 -0.54
CA ARG A 322 -12.80 -17.31 -0.81
C ARG A 322 -13.07 -17.59 -2.29
N ASP A 323 -14.01 -18.49 -2.56
CA ASP A 323 -14.34 -18.89 -3.93
C ASP A 323 -15.19 -17.80 -4.64
N GLU A 324 -15.88 -16.96 -3.86
CA GLU A 324 -16.69 -15.85 -4.35
C GLU A 324 -15.86 -14.62 -4.79
N ILE A 325 -14.58 -14.58 -4.43
CA ILE A 325 -13.67 -13.48 -4.76
C ILE A 325 -12.75 -13.93 -5.92
N PRO A 326 -12.71 -13.17 -7.03
CA PRO A 326 -11.94 -13.57 -8.20
C PRO A 326 -10.44 -13.51 -7.91
N ASN A 327 -9.76 -14.62 -8.19
CA ASN A 327 -8.31 -14.71 -8.06
C ASN A 327 -7.58 -14.14 -9.31
N PRO A 328 -6.32 -13.67 -9.16
CA PRO A 328 -5.68 -13.41 -7.88
C PRO A 328 -6.28 -12.18 -7.18
N VAL A 329 -6.34 -12.20 -5.85
CA VAL A 329 -6.46 -10.98 -5.06
C VAL A 329 -5.11 -10.27 -5.09
N THR A 330 -5.10 -8.97 -5.39
CA THR A 330 -3.86 -8.17 -5.41
C THR A 330 -3.80 -7.27 -4.18
N CYS A 331 -2.78 -7.44 -3.35
CA CYS A 331 -2.47 -6.52 -2.25
C CYS A 331 -1.30 -5.62 -2.65
N VAL A 332 -1.47 -4.30 -2.46
CA VAL A 332 -0.37 -3.34 -2.54
C VAL A 332 -0.33 -2.56 -1.24
N SER A 333 0.57 -2.94 -0.33
CA SER A 333 0.66 -2.32 0.99
C SER A 333 1.82 -1.34 1.04
N VAL A 334 1.59 -0.12 1.54
CA VAL A 334 2.61 0.93 1.67
C VAL A 334 3.04 1.03 3.13
N ALA A 335 4.35 1.08 3.38
CA ALA A 335 4.90 1.27 4.72
C ALA A 335 4.43 0.24 5.78
N SER A 336 4.06 -0.96 5.33
CA SER A 336 3.49 -1.98 6.20
C SER A 336 4.50 -2.49 7.24
N PRO A 337 4.13 -2.58 8.53
CA PRO A 337 4.87 -3.32 9.54
C PRO A 337 4.77 -4.84 9.29
N TYR A 338 5.44 -5.64 10.12
CA TYR A 338 5.29 -7.09 10.07
C TYR A 338 3.91 -7.55 10.57
N VAL A 339 3.28 -8.48 9.86
CA VAL A 339 1.92 -8.96 10.19
C VAL A 339 1.91 -10.25 11.00
N GLY A 340 2.73 -11.23 10.63
CA GLY A 340 2.64 -12.57 11.21
C GLY A 340 3.94 -13.33 11.23
N ASP A 341 3.90 -14.56 11.75
CA ASP A 341 5.07 -15.39 12.00
C ASP A 341 5.53 -16.23 10.79
N SER A 342 6.39 -17.22 11.04
CA SER A 342 6.85 -18.14 10.00
C SER A 342 5.78 -19.11 9.48
N ARG A 343 4.75 -19.42 10.27
CA ARG A 343 3.59 -20.23 9.85
C ARG A 343 2.71 -19.41 8.92
N TRP A 344 2.43 -18.16 9.27
CA TRP A 344 1.79 -17.16 8.40
C TRP A 344 2.52 -17.04 7.07
N LYS A 345 3.83 -16.76 7.09
CA LYS A 345 4.61 -16.66 5.85
C LYS A 345 4.47 -17.92 5.00
N LYS A 346 4.53 -19.11 5.60
CA LYS A 346 4.42 -20.37 4.84
C LYS A 346 3.06 -20.52 4.15
N ALA A 347 1.98 -20.13 4.82
CA ALA A 347 0.63 -20.14 4.24
C ALA A 347 0.48 -19.09 3.14
N PHE A 348 1.00 -17.88 3.37
CA PHE A 348 0.99 -16.80 2.39
C PHE A 348 1.74 -17.18 1.10
N GLN A 349 2.94 -17.75 1.24
CA GLN A 349 3.73 -18.24 0.10
C GLN A 349 3.02 -19.36 -0.69
N PHE A 350 2.17 -20.13 -0.02
CA PHE A 350 1.35 -21.13 -0.70
C PHE A 350 0.26 -20.47 -1.55
N ALA A 351 -0.44 -19.45 -1.03
CA ALA A 351 -1.42 -18.68 -1.80
C ALA A 351 -0.77 -17.99 -3.02
N GLU A 352 0.41 -17.39 -2.84
CA GLU A 352 1.18 -16.78 -3.94
C GLU A 352 1.55 -17.80 -5.01
N ALA A 353 2.08 -18.97 -4.60
CA ALA A 353 2.49 -20.05 -5.50
C ALA A 353 1.31 -20.66 -6.27
N ARG A 354 0.11 -20.64 -5.70
CA ARG A 354 -1.12 -21.12 -6.33
C ARG A 354 -1.80 -20.09 -7.24
N GLY A 355 -1.27 -18.88 -7.35
CA GLY A 355 -1.90 -17.83 -8.16
C GLY A 355 -3.15 -17.23 -7.52
N LEU A 356 -3.38 -17.46 -6.22
CA LEU A 356 -4.53 -16.93 -5.49
C LEU A 356 -4.27 -15.51 -4.99
N LEU A 357 -3.01 -15.19 -4.70
CA LEU A 357 -2.60 -13.93 -4.10
C LEU A 357 -1.40 -13.34 -4.83
N ARG A 358 -1.40 -12.03 -5.01
CA ARG A 358 -0.26 -11.23 -5.42
C ARG A 358 -0.06 -10.14 -4.39
N HIS A 359 1.17 -9.95 -3.92
CA HIS A 359 1.48 -8.91 -2.94
C HIS A 359 2.70 -8.10 -3.35
N LEU A 360 2.50 -6.80 -3.55
CA LEU A 360 3.56 -5.81 -3.66
C LEU A 360 3.62 -5.02 -2.36
N ARG A 361 4.73 -5.12 -1.65
CA ARG A 361 4.96 -4.37 -0.41
C ARG A 361 5.92 -3.23 -0.72
N VAL A 362 5.46 -1.99 -0.65
CA VAL A 362 6.29 -0.80 -0.90
C VAL A 362 6.90 -0.33 0.43
N SER A 363 8.24 -0.21 0.50
CA SER A 363 8.93 0.21 1.72
C SER A 363 10.08 1.17 1.47
N ASN A 364 10.20 2.20 2.28
CA ASN A 364 11.33 3.12 2.25
C ASN A 364 12.52 2.58 3.06
N LYS A 365 13.73 2.71 2.52
CA LYS A 365 14.95 2.55 3.30
C LYS A 365 14.95 3.54 4.46
N LYS A 366 15.25 3.04 5.67
CA LYS A 366 15.23 3.77 6.96
C LYS A 366 13.82 4.15 7.46
N ASP A 367 12.76 3.60 6.89
CA ASP A 367 11.46 3.59 7.54
C ASP A 367 11.45 2.56 8.68
N ILE A 368 11.32 3.08 9.90
CA ILE A 368 11.34 2.31 11.14
C ILE A 368 10.05 1.47 11.30
N VAL A 369 8.89 1.97 10.85
CA VAL A 369 7.61 1.26 11.00
C VAL A 369 7.62 -0.08 10.27
N THR A 370 8.27 -0.15 9.11
CA THR A 370 8.39 -1.40 8.34
C THR A 370 9.24 -2.49 9.03
N LEU A 371 9.89 -2.15 10.14
CA LEU A 371 10.69 -3.05 10.96
C LEU A 371 9.99 -3.41 12.28
N MET A 372 8.80 -2.86 12.55
CA MET A 372 8.01 -3.15 13.75
C MET A 372 7.24 -4.47 13.62
N PRO A 373 7.16 -5.26 14.71
CA PRO A 373 7.67 -4.97 16.06
C PRO A 373 9.18 -5.27 16.25
N PHE A 374 9.95 -4.28 16.77
CA PHE A 374 11.42 -4.33 16.95
C PHE A 374 11.91 -5.46 17.85
N LEU A 375 11.16 -5.80 18.90
CA LEU A 375 11.57 -6.80 19.89
C LEU A 375 11.46 -8.26 19.39
N SER A 376 10.88 -8.48 18.20
CA SER A 376 10.82 -9.81 17.56
C SER A 376 12.19 -10.36 17.15
N LEU A 377 13.24 -9.53 17.22
CA LEU A 377 14.64 -9.88 16.92
C LEU A 377 15.23 -10.97 17.84
N ARG A 378 14.64 -11.23 19.02
CA ARG A 378 15.15 -12.23 19.98
C ARG A 378 14.52 -13.63 19.91
N LEU A 379 13.34 -13.80 19.30
CA LEU A 379 12.61 -15.08 19.37
C LEU A 379 11.88 -15.38 18.06
N ARG A 380 12.42 -16.29 17.22
CA ARG A 380 11.72 -17.01 16.11
C ARG A 380 10.63 -16.20 15.37
N GLY A 381 10.89 -14.92 15.13
CA GLY A 381 9.85 -13.88 15.12
C GLY A 381 9.13 -13.64 13.80
N TYR A 382 8.36 -12.56 13.80
CA TYR A 382 7.62 -11.97 12.68
C TYR A 382 8.37 -12.03 11.32
N LYS A 383 7.60 -12.15 10.24
CA LYS A 383 8.10 -12.37 8.88
C LYS A 383 7.31 -11.51 7.89
N HIS A 384 8.05 -10.83 7.02
CA HIS A 384 7.48 -10.18 5.84
C HIS A 384 7.07 -11.23 4.81
N VAL A 385 6.06 -10.86 4.01
CA VAL A 385 5.46 -11.59 2.90
C VAL A 385 5.43 -10.67 1.66
N GLY A 386 5.15 -11.23 0.48
CA GLY A 386 5.12 -10.46 -0.77
C GLY A 386 6.48 -10.12 -1.36
N ILE A 387 6.45 -9.60 -2.57
CA ILE A 387 7.60 -8.95 -3.21
C ILE A 387 7.73 -7.55 -2.59
N ASN A 388 8.89 -7.27 -2.00
CA ASN A 388 9.22 -5.97 -1.46
C ASN A 388 9.83 -5.09 -2.55
N LEU A 389 9.11 -4.04 -2.95
CA LEU A 389 9.69 -2.88 -3.63
C LEU A 389 10.29 -1.95 -2.58
N LYS A 390 11.61 -2.01 -2.45
CA LYS A 390 12.35 -1.21 -1.48
C LYS A 390 12.92 0.04 -2.13
N LEU A 391 12.44 1.19 -1.70
CA LEU A 391 12.79 2.50 -2.23
C LEU A 391 13.93 3.13 -1.43
N TYR A 392 15.01 3.47 -2.14
CA TYR A 392 16.13 4.27 -1.65
C TYR A 392 15.99 5.70 -2.18
N PRO A 393 16.76 6.68 -1.65
CA PRO A 393 16.64 8.07 -2.11
C PRO A 393 16.75 8.28 -3.62
N ASP A 394 17.55 7.46 -4.32
CA ASP A 394 17.85 7.60 -5.76
C ASP A 394 17.77 6.26 -6.53
N THR A 395 17.30 5.19 -5.91
CA THR A 395 17.24 3.86 -6.54
C THR A 395 16.20 2.97 -5.85
N HIS A 396 15.98 1.76 -6.36
CA HIS A 396 15.08 0.78 -5.77
C HIS A 396 15.65 -0.63 -5.87
N GLU A 397 15.08 -1.55 -5.10
CA GLU A 397 15.43 -2.96 -5.08
C GLU A 397 14.17 -3.81 -4.95
N LEU A 398 14.07 -4.90 -5.72
CA LEU A 398 13.00 -5.89 -5.59
C LEU A 398 13.51 -7.09 -4.78
N ILE A 399 12.89 -7.37 -3.64
CA ILE A 399 13.33 -8.41 -2.71
C ILE A 399 12.16 -9.33 -2.38
N TYR A 400 12.34 -10.66 -2.50
CA TYR A 400 11.35 -11.63 -2.05
C TYR A 400 11.87 -12.44 -0.84
N PRO A 401 11.06 -12.70 0.21
CA PRO A 401 11.49 -13.47 1.38
C PRO A 401 11.73 -14.94 1.01
N LYS A 402 12.97 -15.27 0.66
CA LYS A 402 13.36 -16.57 0.09
C LYS A 402 12.82 -17.77 0.87
N VAL A 403 12.45 -18.76 0.07
CA VAL A 403 11.90 -20.04 0.46
C VAL A 403 13.04 -21.00 0.83
N GLY A 404 13.02 -21.63 2.02
CA GLY A 404 13.85 -22.81 2.32
C GLY A 404 15.26 -22.60 2.93
N LYS A 405 15.74 -21.37 3.18
CA LYS A 405 16.96 -21.20 4.01
C LYS A 405 16.60 -20.90 5.46
N ARG A 406 17.07 -21.75 6.40
CA ARG A 406 17.17 -21.38 7.82
C ARG A 406 18.07 -20.15 7.88
N TYR A 407 17.50 -18.99 8.16
CA TYR A 407 18.28 -17.79 8.46
C TYR A 407 18.94 -18.00 9.82
N GLN A 408 20.17 -18.52 9.82
CA GLN A 408 21.10 -18.37 10.93
C GLN A 408 22.23 -17.44 10.46
N ALA A 409 22.56 -16.46 11.31
CA ALA A 409 23.83 -15.75 11.35
C ALA A 409 24.17 -14.59 10.38
N GLN A 410 23.21 -13.88 9.75
CA GLN A 410 23.53 -12.59 9.07
C GLN A 410 22.61 -11.40 9.41
N ALA A 411 21.63 -11.57 10.30
CA ALA A 411 20.91 -10.43 10.86
C ALA A 411 21.82 -9.55 11.74
N TRP A 412 22.85 -10.15 12.36
CA TRP A 412 23.72 -9.50 13.35
C TRP A 412 24.58 -8.36 12.78
N ALA A 413 25.13 -8.49 11.57
CA ALA A 413 25.96 -7.46 10.94
C ALA A 413 25.17 -6.23 10.48
N ARG A 414 23.87 -6.39 10.14
CA ARG A 414 22.98 -5.29 9.75
C ARG A 414 22.47 -4.48 10.95
N ILE A 415 22.53 -5.04 12.16
CA ILE A 415 22.05 -4.42 13.40
C ILE A 415 23.12 -3.49 14.01
N TRP A 416 24.40 -3.87 13.95
CA TRP A 416 25.48 -3.05 14.52
C TRP A 416 25.94 -1.89 13.61
N GLY A 417 25.74 -2.00 12.29
CA GLY A 417 26.12 -0.94 11.34
C GLY A 417 25.13 0.22 11.21
N ASN A 418 24.02 0.20 11.95
CA ASN A 418 23.03 1.26 11.94
C ASN A 418 22.98 1.90 13.34
N SER A 419 23.38 3.17 13.45
CA SER A 419 23.18 4.06 14.61
C SER A 419 21.71 4.29 15.01
N LEU A 420 20.80 3.40 14.62
CA LEU A 420 19.35 3.45 14.85
C LEU A 420 18.97 3.17 16.31
N LEU A 421 19.82 2.51 17.08
CA LEU A 421 19.57 2.20 18.50
C LEU A 421 20.04 3.32 19.44
N THR A 422 20.80 4.31 18.94
CA THR A 422 21.44 5.33 19.78
C THR A 422 20.93 6.75 19.52
N ASN A 423 20.06 6.96 18.52
CA ASN A 423 19.54 8.30 18.22
C ASN A 423 18.10 8.23 17.67
N PRO A 424 17.07 8.39 18.51
CA PRO A 424 15.67 8.46 18.09
C PRO A 424 15.37 9.84 17.46
N SER A 425 16.12 10.20 16.42
CA SER A 425 15.94 11.47 15.73
C SER A 425 14.65 11.43 14.88
N MET A 426 13.91 12.54 14.85
CA MET A 426 12.70 12.76 14.01
C MET A 426 12.88 12.41 12.52
N LYS A 427 14.13 12.33 12.05
CA LYS A 427 14.52 11.96 10.67
C LYS A 427 14.06 10.56 10.23
N TYR A 428 13.73 9.66 11.17
CA TYR A 428 13.23 8.31 10.84
C TYR A 428 11.72 8.28 10.53
N LEU A 429 10.94 9.18 11.14
CA LEU A 429 9.50 9.33 10.84
C LEU A 429 9.28 9.99 9.48
N VAL A 430 10.20 10.84 9.02
CA VAL A 430 10.18 11.41 7.66
C VAL A 430 10.15 10.32 6.58
N ASN A 431 10.89 9.21 6.75
CA ASN A 431 10.89 8.12 5.77
C ASN A 431 9.60 7.30 5.77
N HIS A 432 8.79 7.45 6.83
CA HIS A 432 7.46 6.88 6.92
C HIS A 432 6.40 7.82 6.32
N GLY A 433 6.75 9.09 6.09
CA GLY A 433 5.88 10.08 5.48
C GLY A 433 5.49 9.73 4.06
N THR A 434 4.24 10.05 3.73
CA THR A 434 3.60 9.76 2.44
C THR A 434 4.26 10.55 1.32
N SER A 435 4.67 11.79 1.58
CA SER A 435 5.44 12.62 0.64
C SER A 435 6.77 11.97 0.26
N GLU A 436 7.46 11.32 1.20
CA GLU A 436 8.74 10.66 0.92
C GLU A 436 8.56 9.36 0.14
N TYR A 437 7.47 8.61 0.39
CA TYR A 437 7.07 7.48 -0.45
C TYR A 437 6.79 7.94 -1.88
N ASN A 438 5.99 8.99 -2.05
CA ASN A 438 5.70 9.57 -3.37
C ASN A 438 7.00 9.97 -4.10
N ARG A 439 7.83 10.79 -3.44
CA ARG A 439 9.08 11.29 -4.01
C ARG A 439 10.02 10.19 -4.49
N ARG A 440 10.16 9.10 -3.72
CA ARG A 440 11.04 7.99 -4.10
C ARG A 440 10.42 7.06 -5.14
N LEU A 441 9.10 6.90 -5.12
CA LEU A 441 8.39 6.12 -6.14
C LEU A 441 8.50 6.80 -7.51
N ASP A 442 8.30 8.12 -7.57
CA ASP A 442 8.43 8.91 -8.80
C ASP A 442 9.82 8.77 -9.44
N LYS A 443 10.88 8.75 -8.64
CA LYS A 443 12.25 8.50 -9.12
C LYS A 443 12.45 7.11 -9.71
N ALA A 444 11.61 6.14 -9.35
CA ALA A 444 11.68 4.78 -9.86
C ALA A 444 10.79 4.55 -11.10
N HIS A 445 10.00 5.55 -11.51
CA HIS A 445 9.02 5.50 -12.61
C HIS A 445 9.54 4.75 -13.85
N ASP A 446 10.64 5.22 -14.44
CA ASP A 446 11.13 4.71 -15.74
C ASP A 446 11.47 3.21 -15.71
N VAL A 447 11.95 2.71 -14.56
CA VAL A 447 12.27 1.29 -14.42
C VAL A 447 11.03 0.48 -14.10
N LEU A 448 10.15 1.00 -13.25
CA LEU A 448 8.96 0.28 -12.79
C LEU A 448 7.85 0.23 -13.85
N GLY A 449 7.76 1.23 -14.74
CA GLY A 449 6.79 1.29 -15.83
C GLY A 449 6.98 0.21 -16.91
N GLY A 450 8.09 -0.53 -16.89
CA GLY A 450 8.34 -1.68 -17.76
C GLY A 450 8.15 -3.04 -17.09
N LEU A 451 7.74 -3.06 -15.82
CA LEU A 451 7.59 -4.29 -15.02
C LEU A 451 6.11 -4.53 -14.71
N TYR A 452 5.76 -5.79 -14.48
CA TYR A 452 4.39 -6.20 -14.11
C TYR A 452 4.46 -7.17 -12.93
N LEU A 453 3.56 -7.03 -11.96
CA LEU A 453 3.62 -7.83 -10.72
C LEU A 453 3.50 -9.33 -11.01
N ASN A 454 2.60 -9.73 -11.91
CA ASN A 454 2.42 -11.14 -12.29
C ASN A 454 3.67 -11.76 -12.94
N ASP A 455 4.39 -10.98 -13.75
CA ASP A 455 5.64 -11.43 -14.36
C ASP A 455 6.72 -11.66 -13.30
N LEU A 456 6.79 -10.78 -12.29
CA LEU A 456 7.74 -10.92 -11.19
C LEU A 456 7.48 -12.20 -10.37
N TYR A 457 6.22 -12.57 -10.14
CA TYR A 457 5.87 -13.83 -9.48
C TYR A 457 6.16 -15.07 -10.34
N SER A 458 6.20 -14.91 -11.65
CA SER A 458 6.62 -15.97 -12.58
C SER A 458 8.14 -16.07 -12.73
N ASN A 459 8.87 -15.04 -12.28
CA ASN A 459 10.31 -14.94 -12.44
C ASN A 459 11.07 -15.63 -11.28
N ARG A 460 11.71 -16.77 -11.58
CA ARG A 460 12.53 -17.53 -10.61
C ARG A 460 13.73 -16.76 -10.07
N THR A 461 14.24 -15.74 -10.76
CA THR A 461 15.33 -14.91 -10.21
C THR A 461 14.83 -14.03 -9.06
N VAL A 462 13.54 -13.68 -9.07
CA VAL A 462 12.88 -12.87 -8.04
C VAL A 462 12.37 -13.77 -6.92
N VAL A 463 11.44 -14.68 -7.21
CA VAL A 463 10.74 -15.48 -6.17
C VAL A 463 11.45 -16.80 -5.81
N GLY A 464 12.55 -17.13 -6.49
CA GLY A 464 13.32 -18.34 -6.24
C GLY A 464 12.54 -19.62 -6.50
N LEU A 465 12.48 -20.51 -5.50
CA LEU A 465 11.82 -21.82 -5.58
C LEU A 465 10.34 -21.79 -5.15
N LEU A 466 9.70 -20.61 -5.11
CA LEU A 466 8.32 -20.45 -4.66
C LEU A 466 7.36 -21.47 -5.30
N VAL A 467 7.28 -21.46 -6.63
CA VAL A 467 6.41 -22.36 -7.40
C VAL A 467 6.83 -23.83 -7.21
N ASN A 468 8.12 -24.14 -7.29
CA ASN A 468 8.63 -25.52 -7.18
C ASN A 468 8.37 -26.15 -5.80
N ARG A 469 8.39 -25.37 -4.71
CA ARG A 469 8.19 -25.91 -3.36
C ARG A 469 6.77 -26.36 -3.11
N PHE A 470 5.80 -25.72 -3.76
CA PHE A 470 4.38 -26.04 -3.63
C PHE A 470 3.83 -26.73 -4.88
N ALA A 471 4.72 -27.21 -5.76
CA ALA A 471 4.40 -27.92 -7.00
C ALA A 471 3.97 -29.39 -6.79
N ASP A 472 3.69 -29.82 -5.55
CA ASP A 472 3.06 -31.12 -5.29
C ASP A 472 1.67 -31.11 -5.97
N ARG A 473 1.71 -31.61 -7.21
CA ARG A 473 0.75 -31.75 -8.32
C ARG A 473 -0.53 -30.88 -8.27
N LEU A 474 -0.64 -30.06 -9.31
CA LEU A 474 -1.86 -29.44 -9.85
C LEU A 474 -3.00 -30.44 -10.20
N THR A 475 -2.94 -31.73 -9.80
CA THR A 475 -3.79 -32.78 -10.39
C THR A 475 -5.02 -33.21 -9.60
N ASP A 476 -5.21 -32.87 -8.32
CA ASP A 476 -6.17 -33.66 -7.51
C ASP A 476 -7.46 -32.96 -7.03
N THR A 477 -7.86 -31.81 -7.58
CA THR A 477 -9.18 -31.22 -7.21
C THR A 477 -10.00 -30.61 -8.34
N GLY A 478 -9.62 -30.80 -9.62
CA GLY A 478 -10.30 -30.13 -10.75
C GLY A 478 -11.10 -31.01 -11.72
N ALA A 479 -10.98 -32.34 -11.66
CA ALA A 479 -11.50 -33.20 -12.74
C ALA A 479 -12.28 -34.45 -12.30
N ALA A 480 -12.49 -34.69 -11.00
CA ALA A 480 -13.06 -35.95 -10.50
C ALA A 480 -14.52 -35.88 -10.04
N VAL A 481 -15.19 -34.72 -10.03
CA VAL A 481 -16.60 -34.59 -9.58
C VAL A 481 -17.59 -34.45 -10.73
N ALA A 482 -17.14 -34.39 -11.99
CA ALA A 482 -18.00 -34.21 -13.16
C ALA A 482 -18.27 -35.49 -13.98
N ARG A 483 -17.97 -36.69 -13.45
CA ARG A 483 -18.09 -37.94 -14.22
C ARG A 483 -18.78 -39.13 -13.52
N GLU A 484 -19.44 -38.95 -12.39
CA GLU A 484 -20.22 -40.04 -11.76
C GLU A 484 -21.75 -39.91 -11.85
N ASP A 485 -22.31 -38.78 -12.30
CA ASP A 485 -23.76 -38.60 -12.43
C ASP A 485 -24.33 -38.89 -13.84
N GLY A 486 -23.49 -39.37 -14.77
CA GLY A 486 -23.87 -39.57 -16.18
C GLY A 486 -24.35 -40.96 -16.59
N ASP A 487 -24.12 -42.01 -15.79
CA ASP A 487 -24.18 -43.40 -16.28
C ASP A 487 -25.10 -44.34 -15.48
N ARG A 488 -26.13 -43.81 -14.81
CA ARG A 488 -27.21 -44.62 -14.22
C ARG A 488 -28.61 -44.22 -14.70
N LYS A 489 -28.79 -44.09 -16.02
CA LYS A 489 -30.12 -44.17 -16.67
C LYS A 489 -30.00 -44.68 -18.11
N ALA A 490 -29.59 -45.94 -18.28
CA ALA A 490 -29.89 -46.74 -19.48
C ALA A 490 -29.43 -48.20 -19.25
N LEU A 491 -30.32 -49.02 -18.68
CA LEU A 491 -30.57 -50.45 -18.97
C LEU A 491 -31.51 -51.04 -17.93
#